data_AF-A0A3S1XLC1-F1
#
_entry.id   AF-A0A3S1XLC1-F1
#
_cell.length_a   1.000
_cell.length_b   1.000
_cell.length_c   1.000
_cell.angle_alpha   90.00
_cell.angle_beta   90.00
_cell.angle_gamma   90.00
#
_symmetry.space_group_name_H-M   'P 1'
#
loop_
_entity.id
_entity.type
_entity.pdbx_description
1 polymer ?
#
loop_
_entity_poly.entity_id
_entity_poly.type
_entity_poly.pdbx_seq_one_letter_code
_entity_poly.pdbx_strand_id
1 'polypeptide(L)'
;MATGGWKQAHAAVLLSLLLSATWGVAKPQAASRVCRQLEADLAASSRGGGGGPALVRKYDSAIARQHEQISKARSQASQAGCGFSLFGRNLNQCAGLNATIDRMNANLDALQNKRER
;
A
#
# COMPACT_ATOMS: atom_id res chain seq x y z
N MET A 1 27.43 -54.80 44.32
CA MET A 1 27.61 -53.38 44.68
C MET A 1 28.51 -52.78 43.59
N ALA A 2 28.17 -51.80 42.76
CA ALA A 2 27.17 -50.77 42.83
C ALA A 2 26.69 -50.39 41.41
N THR A 3 25.46 -50.77 41.06
CA THR A 3 24.71 -50.24 39.92
C THR A 3 23.85 -49.09 40.43
N GLY A 4 24.40 -47.87 40.54
CA GLY A 4 23.65 -46.76 41.16
C GLY A 4 24.08 -45.33 40.82
N GLY A 5 25.21 -45.12 40.13
CA GLY A 5 25.79 -43.78 39.95
C GLY A 5 25.13 -42.93 38.87
N TRP A 6 24.67 -43.51 37.75
CA TRP A 6 24.22 -42.70 36.61
C TRP A 6 22.80 -42.17 36.73
N LYS A 7 21.88 -42.89 37.40
CA LYS A 7 20.51 -42.39 37.60
C LYS A 7 20.43 -41.18 38.55
N GLN A 8 21.40 -41.06 39.46
CA GLN A 8 21.49 -39.98 40.44
C GLN A 8 22.02 -38.67 39.81
N ALA A 9 23.00 -38.77 38.91
CA ALA A 9 23.57 -37.60 38.23
C ALA A 9 22.57 -36.91 37.28
N HIS A 10 21.72 -37.68 36.59
CA HIS A 10 20.69 -37.11 35.72
C HIS A 10 19.54 -36.45 36.50
N ALA A 11 19.21 -36.96 37.69
CA ALA A 11 18.15 -36.39 38.52
C ALA A 11 18.51 -34.98 39.04
N ALA A 12 19.78 -34.74 39.36
CA ALA A 12 20.22 -33.44 39.86
C ALA A 12 20.19 -32.35 38.77
N VAL A 13 20.58 -32.68 37.53
CA VAL A 13 20.58 -31.72 36.41
C VAL A 13 19.16 -31.33 36.00
N LEU A 14 18.22 -32.27 36.01
CA LEU A 14 16.81 -32.00 35.70
C LEU A 14 16.15 -31.10 36.74
N LEU A 15 16.52 -31.22 38.03
CA LEU A 15 15.94 -30.40 39.09
C LEU A 15 16.40 -28.93 39.04
N SER A 16 17.64 -28.67 38.62
CA SER A 16 18.15 -27.31 38.42
C SER A 16 17.55 -26.59 37.19
N LEU A 17 17.09 -27.35 36.18
CA LEU A 17 16.46 -26.75 34.99
C LEU A 17 15.02 -26.31 35.25
N LEU A 18 14.33 -26.92 36.22
CA LEU A 18 12.94 -26.59 36.57
C LEU A 18 12.81 -25.39 37.53
N LEU A 19 13.87 -24.95 38.21
CA LEU A 19 13.79 -23.87 39.19
C LEU A 19 14.10 -22.47 38.64
N SER A 20 14.40 -22.34 37.35
CA SER A 20 14.79 -21.05 36.74
C SER A 20 13.63 -20.32 36.03
N ALA A 21 12.41 -20.85 36.06
CA ALA A 21 11.30 -20.36 35.23
C ALA A 21 10.31 -19.39 35.92
N THR A 22 10.62 -18.86 37.10
CA THR A 22 9.75 -17.86 37.75
C THR A 22 10.36 -16.47 37.75
N TRP A 23 10.81 -16.03 36.58
CA TRP A 23 11.05 -14.61 36.35
C TRP A 23 9.68 -13.99 36.14
N GLY A 24 9.12 -13.44 37.20
CA GLY A 24 7.90 -12.66 37.10
C GLY A 24 8.11 -11.56 36.06
N VAL A 25 7.37 -11.62 34.96
CA VAL A 25 7.14 -10.45 34.11
C VAL A 25 6.45 -9.43 35.02
N ALA A 26 7.25 -8.54 35.62
CA ALA A 26 6.74 -7.25 36.02
C ALA A 26 6.16 -6.65 34.75
N LYS A 27 4.83 -6.65 34.60
CA LYS A 27 4.16 -5.95 33.49
C LYS A 27 4.62 -4.50 33.59
N PRO A 28 5.51 -4.02 32.72
CA PRO A 28 5.99 -2.67 32.87
C PRO A 28 4.83 -1.82 32.40
N GLN A 29 4.17 -1.07 33.29
CA GLN A 29 3.22 -0.03 32.86
C GLN A 29 3.93 0.99 31.91
N ALA A 30 5.27 1.01 31.92
CA ALA A 30 6.10 1.68 30.94
C ALA A 30 6.05 1.05 29.53
N ALA A 31 6.03 -0.29 29.39
CA ALA A 31 5.90 -0.96 28.11
C ALA A 31 4.50 -0.75 27.50
N SER A 32 3.45 -0.69 28.33
CA SER A 32 2.12 -0.33 27.83
C SER A 32 2.05 1.13 27.36
N ARG A 33 2.71 2.06 28.05
CA ARG A 33 2.85 3.45 27.57
C ARG A 33 3.61 3.53 26.26
N VAL A 34 4.71 2.80 26.11
CA VAL A 34 5.49 2.77 24.86
C VAL A 34 4.66 2.19 23.72
N CYS A 35 3.91 1.10 23.91
CA CYS A 35 3.00 0.58 22.89
C CYS A 35 1.92 1.59 22.51
N ARG A 36 1.29 2.26 23.49
CA ARG A 36 0.30 3.31 23.24
C ARG A 36 0.88 4.51 22.49
N GLN A 37 2.11 4.89 22.82
CA GLN A 37 2.84 5.95 22.13
C GLN A 37 3.12 5.56 20.68
N LEU A 38 3.59 4.34 20.45
CA LEU A 38 3.82 3.81 19.10
C LEU A 38 2.52 3.72 18.29
N GLU A 39 1.42 3.26 18.88
CA GLU A 39 0.08 3.26 18.26
C GLU A 39 -0.36 4.68 17.90
N ALA A 40 -0.14 5.65 18.79
CA ALA A 40 -0.48 7.05 18.57
C ALA A 40 0.39 7.70 17.49
N ASP A 41 1.70 7.44 17.50
CA ASP A 41 2.65 7.94 16.52
C ASP A 41 2.37 7.34 15.12
N LEU A 42 1.96 6.07 15.05
CA LEU A 42 1.53 5.43 13.81
C LEU A 42 0.17 5.97 13.32
N ALA A 43 -0.77 6.19 14.24
CA ALA A 43 -2.06 6.81 13.95
C ALA A 43 -1.92 8.29 13.56
N ALA A 44 -0.89 8.99 14.03
CA ALA A 44 -0.56 10.35 13.64
C ALA A 44 0.17 10.39 12.30
N SER A 45 1.12 9.48 12.08
CA SER A 45 1.86 9.33 10.81
C SER A 45 0.94 8.92 9.67
N SER A 46 -0.03 8.03 9.91
CA SER A 46 -1.05 7.67 8.91
C SER A 46 -2.02 8.80 8.56
N ARG A 47 -2.16 9.82 9.44
CA ARG A 47 -2.95 11.02 9.18
C ARG A 47 -2.14 12.16 8.58
N GLY A 48 -0.84 12.25 8.87
CA GLY A 48 0.06 13.34 8.46
C GLY A 48 1.00 13.02 7.29
N GLY A 49 1.19 11.75 6.95
CA GLY A 49 1.92 11.33 5.74
C GLY A 49 1.10 11.67 4.50
N GLY A 50 1.74 12.23 3.47
CA GLY A 50 1.13 12.76 2.24
C GLY A 50 0.40 11.77 1.33
N GLY A 51 -0.11 10.66 1.89
CA GLY A 51 -0.85 9.57 1.26
C GLY A 51 -1.97 9.00 2.16
N GLY A 52 -2.47 9.77 3.14
CA GLY A 52 -3.54 9.29 4.04
C GLY A 52 -4.82 8.83 3.30
N PRO A 53 -5.70 8.02 3.94
CA PRO A 53 -6.85 7.40 3.26
C PRO A 53 -7.79 8.35 2.52
N ALA A 54 -7.91 9.60 2.99
CA ALA A 54 -8.71 10.63 2.33
C ALA A 54 -8.08 11.11 1.01
N LEU A 55 -6.75 11.18 0.95
CA LEU A 55 -6.04 11.60 -0.24
C LEU A 55 -6.05 10.51 -1.31
N VAL A 56 -5.90 9.25 -0.91
CA VAL A 56 -6.09 8.08 -1.79
C VAL A 56 -7.47 8.14 -2.43
N ARG A 57 -8.54 8.27 -1.63
CA ARG A 57 -9.93 8.42 -2.14
C ARG A 57 -10.10 9.61 -3.08
N LYS A 58 -9.43 10.74 -2.80
CA LYS A 58 -9.48 11.92 -3.67
C LYS A 58 -8.94 11.59 -5.05
N TYR A 59 -7.76 10.98 -5.09
CA TYR A 59 -7.17 10.58 -6.36
C TYR A 59 -7.92 9.39 -7.01
N ASP A 60 -8.57 8.48 -6.26
CA ASP A 60 -9.52 7.46 -6.79
C ASP A 60 -10.60 8.14 -7.64
N SER A 61 -11.26 9.14 -7.05
CA SER A 61 -12.30 9.89 -7.74
C SER A 61 -11.78 10.66 -8.96
N ALA A 62 -10.55 11.17 -8.89
CA ALA A 62 -9.92 11.86 -10.01
C ALA A 62 -9.62 10.91 -11.18
N ILE A 63 -9.09 9.72 -10.87
CA ILE A 63 -8.79 8.68 -11.87
C ILE A 63 -10.06 8.17 -12.54
N ALA A 64 -11.12 7.90 -11.76
CA ALA A 64 -12.40 7.47 -12.32
C ALA A 64 -12.97 8.51 -13.31
N ARG A 65 -12.95 9.80 -12.93
CA ARG A 65 -13.35 10.89 -13.83
C ARG A 65 -12.48 10.96 -15.08
N GLN A 66 -11.16 10.81 -14.93
CA GLN A 66 -10.25 10.88 -16.07
C GLN A 66 -10.49 9.75 -17.07
N HIS A 67 -10.74 8.52 -16.60
CA HIS A 67 -11.12 7.40 -17.46
C HIS A 67 -12.42 7.67 -18.23
N GLU A 68 -13.43 8.24 -17.57
CA GLU A 68 -14.69 8.60 -18.22
C GLU A 68 -14.47 9.64 -19.34
N GLN A 69 -13.67 10.67 -19.07
CA GLN A 69 -13.35 11.69 -20.06
C GLN A 69 -12.57 11.12 -21.25
N ILE A 70 -11.58 10.24 -21.00
CA ILE A 70 -10.82 9.58 -22.07
C ILE A 70 -11.76 8.71 -22.92
N SER A 71 -12.67 7.97 -22.29
CA SER A 71 -13.66 7.14 -22.99
C SER A 71 -14.56 8.00 -23.91
N LYS A 72 -15.05 9.14 -23.39
CA LYS A 72 -15.84 10.10 -24.19
C LYS A 72 -15.03 10.70 -25.35
N ALA A 73 -13.79 11.10 -25.11
CA ALA A 73 -12.94 11.65 -26.16
C ALA A 73 -12.64 10.61 -27.26
N ARG A 74 -12.41 9.35 -26.87
CA ARG A 74 -12.22 8.23 -27.82
C ARG A 74 -13.48 7.91 -28.60
N SER A 75 -14.66 7.95 -27.97
CA SER A 75 -15.92 7.71 -28.67
C SER A 75 -16.22 8.84 -29.66
N GLN A 76 -15.97 10.09 -29.28
CA GLN A 76 -16.08 11.25 -30.18
C GLN A 76 -15.08 11.14 -31.35
N ALA A 77 -13.84 10.72 -31.08
CA ALA A 77 -12.84 10.49 -32.12
C ALA A 77 -13.32 9.42 -33.10
N SER A 78 -13.80 8.29 -32.60
CA SER A 78 -14.35 7.21 -33.42
C SER A 78 -15.52 7.68 -34.30
N GLN A 79 -16.48 8.42 -33.71
CA GLN A 79 -17.61 8.99 -34.44
C GLN A 79 -17.19 10.01 -35.52
N ALA A 80 -16.11 10.75 -35.28
CA ALA A 80 -15.51 11.66 -36.24
C ALA A 80 -14.66 10.95 -37.31
N GLY A 81 -14.55 9.61 -37.26
CA GLY A 81 -13.69 8.82 -38.14
C GLY A 81 -12.19 8.92 -37.82
N CYS A 82 -11.85 9.49 -36.67
CA CYS A 82 -10.49 9.59 -36.15
C CYS A 82 -10.11 8.27 -35.48
N GLY A 83 -9.64 7.34 -36.31
CA GLY A 83 -9.17 6.02 -35.90
C GLY A 83 -8.18 5.49 -36.94
N PHE A 84 -8.62 4.53 -37.75
CA PHE A 84 -7.79 3.92 -38.81
C PHE A 84 -7.77 4.72 -40.13
N SER A 85 -8.31 5.94 -40.14
CA SER A 85 -8.47 6.73 -41.36
C SER A 85 -7.15 7.41 -41.74
N LEU A 86 -6.29 6.66 -42.45
CA LEU A 86 -4.99 7.13 -42.96
C LEU A 86 -5.12 8.05 -44.19
N PHE A 87 -6.32 8.20 -44.78
CA PHE A 87 -6.52 8.82 -46.09
C PHE A 87 -7.63 9.90 -46.13
N GLY A 88 -8.12 10.36 -44.98
CA GLY A 88 -9.25 11.31 -44.91
C GLY A 88 -8.85 12.80 -44.96
N ARG A 89 -9.75 13.66 -45.47
CA ARG A 89 -9.61 15.15 -45.47
C ARG A 89 -9.53 15.78 -44.06
N ASN A 90 -9.73 14.99 -43.00
CA ASN A 90 -9.80 15.44 -41.60
C ASN A 90 -8.54 15.09 -40.77
N LEU A 91 -7.42 14.71 -41.41
CA LEU A 91 -6.18 14.29 -40.73
C LEU A 91 -5.72 15.28 -39.63
N ASN A 92 -5.75 16.59 -39.90
CA ASN A 92 -5.33 17.61 -38.93
C ASN A 92 -6.26 17.67 -37.70
N GLN A 93 -7.56 17.50 -37.90
CA GLN A 93 -8.54 17.47 -36.80
C GLN A 93 -8.34 16.22 -35.94
N CYS A 94 -8.13 15.07 -36.58
CA CYS A 94 -7.85 13.82 -35.89
C CYS A 94 -6.51 13.85 -35.16
N ALA A 95 -5.47 14.47 -35.73
CA ALA A 95 -4.20 14.67 -35.06
C ALA A 95 -4.35 15.50 -33.78
N GLY A 96 -5.10 16.61 -33.83
CA GLY A 96 -5.37 17.45 -32.66
C GLY A 96 -6.18 16.71 -31.57
N LEU A 97 -7.16 15.90 -31.99
CA LEU A 97 -7.98 15.12 -31.07
C LEU A 97 -7.19 13.98 -30.42
N ASN A 98 -6.39 13.25 -31.20
CA ASN A 98 -5.51 12.19 -30.70
C ASN A 98 -4.47 12.76 -29.75
N ALA A 99 -3.81 13.88 -30.09
CA ALA A 99 -2.89 14.55 -29.18
C ALA A 99 -3.55 14.98 -27.87
N THR A 100 -4.85 15.30 -27.90
CA THR A 100 -5.61 15.60 -26.67
C THR A 100 -5.86 14.35 -25.84
N ILE A 101 -6.26 13.23 -26.47
CA ILE A 101 -6.40 11.93 -25.79
C ILE A 101 -5.06 11.49 -25.17
N ASP A 102 -3.94 11.69 -25.86
CA ASP A 102 -2.61 11.34 -25.37
C ASP A 102 -2.23 12.17 -24.13
N ARG A 103 -2.50 13.49 -24.15
CA ARG A 103 -2.34 14.33 -22.95
C ARG A 103 -3.21 13.87 -21.80
N MET A 104 -4.43 13.41 -22.07
CA MET A 104 -5.33 12.90 -21.05
C MET A 104 -4.83 11.58 -20.44
N ASN A 105 -4.23 10.68 -21.24
CA ASN A 105 -3.59 9.46 -20.76
C ASN A 105 -2.36 9.80 -19.89
N ALA A 106 -1.51 10.72 -20.34
CA ALA A 106 -0.35 11.15 -19.53
C ALA A 106 -0.77 11.78 -18.18
N ASN A 107 -1.89 12.52 -18.16
CA ASN A 107 -2.44 13.04 -16.91
C ASN A 107 -2.97 11.91 -16.00
N LEU A 108 -3.63 10.91 -16.58
CA LEU A 108 -4.09 9.72 -15.86
C LEU A 108 -2.91 8.98 -15.22
N ASP A 109 -1.83 8.76 -15.97
CA ASP A 109 -0.61 8.10 -15.47
C ASP A 109 -0.01 8.91 -14.31
N ALA A 110 0.02 10.24 -14.42
CA ALA A 110 0.48 11.11 -13.33
C ALA A 110 -0.41 11.01 -12.07
N LEU A 111 -1.73 10.82 -12.24
CA LEU A 111 -2.65 10.60 -11.12
C LEU A 111 -2.45 9.23 -10.48
N GLN A 112 -2.17 8.19 -11.27
CA GLN A 112 -1.89 6.83 -10.78
C GLN A 112 -0.59 6.82 -9.97
N ASN A 113 0.47 7.40 -10.51
CA ASN A 113 1.74 7.56 -9.80
C ASN A 113 1.61 8.34 -8.48
N LYS A 114 0.69 9.31 -8.39
CA LYS A 114 0.42 10.06 -7.14
C LYS A 114 -0.41 9.28 -6.12
N ARG A 115 -1.10 8.22 -6.54
CA ARG A 115 -1.88 7.33 -5.66
C ARG A 115 -1.05 6.26 -5.00
N GLU A 116 -0.03 5.80 -5.71
CA GLU A 116 0.87 4.75 -5.27
C GLU A 116 1.94 5.27 -4.31
N ARG A 117 2.10 6.59 -4.23
CA ARG A 117 3.02 7.29 -3.32
C ARG A 117 2.29 7.78 -2.08
#